data_AF-A0A935YSI6-F1
#
_entry.id   AF-A0A935YSI6-F1
#
_cell.length_a   1.000
_cell.length_b   1.000
_cell.length_c   1.000
_cell.angle_alpha   90.00
_cell.angle_beta   90.00
_cell.angle_gamma   90.00
#
_symmetry.space_group_name_H-M   'P 1'
#
loop_
_entity.id
_entity.type
_entity.pdbx_description
1 polymer ?
#
loop_
_entity_poly.entity_id
_entity_poly.type
_entity_poly.pdbx_seq_one_letter_code
_entity_poly.pdbx_strand_id
1 'polypeptide(L)' 'MEGLDMPPYPGTKGQDIFNHVSKKAWQEWMAHQTLLINEKRLNMMDMGTKVYLSEQMTKFLSGENVDQAEGYVPPAKS' A
#
# COMPACT_ATOMS: atom_id res chain seq x y z
N MET A 1 4.24 16.12 6.86
CA MET A 1 3.75 15.13 5.88
C MET A 1 2.24 15.23 5.88
N GLU A 2 1.62 15.48 4.73
CA GLU A 2 0.16 15.50 4.63
C GLU A 2 -0.38 14.08 4.82
N GLY A 3 -1.32 13.93 5.75
CA GLY A 3 -2.08 12.69 5.94
C GLY A 3 -3.01 12.44 4.75
N LEU A 4 -3.63 11.27 4.72
CA LEU A 4 -4.72 11.01 3.78
C LEU A 4 -5.84 12.05 3.99
N ASP A 5 -6.51 12.47 2.91
CA ASP A 5 -7.65 13.40 3.00
C ASP A 5 -8.93 12.67 3.47
N MET A 6 -9.00 11.36 3.22
CA MET A 6 -10.11 10.50 3.61
C MET A 6 -9.61 9.04 3.77
N PRO A 7 -10.17 8.25 4.69
CA PRO A 7 -9.83 6.83 4.80
C PRO A 7 -10.13 6.07 3.50
N PRO A 8 -9.20 5.25 2.99
CA PRO A 8 -9.36 4.54 1.73
C PRO A 8 -10.37 3.40 1.78
N TYR A 9 -10.66 2.90 2.99
CA TYR A 9 -11.64 1.85 3.24
C TYR A 9 -12.56 2.22 4.39
N PRO A 10 -13.82 1.78 4.36
CA PRO A 10 -14.67 1.85 5.54
C PRO A 10 -14.21 0.83 6.59
N GLY A 11 -14.31 1.21 7.86
CA GLY A 11 -13.97 0.36 9.00
C GLY A 11 -12.63 0.70 9.66
N THR A 12 -12.29 -0.03 10.73
CA THR A 12 -11.11 0.20 11.57
C THR A 12 -9.82 0.21 10.77
N LYS A 13 -9.69 -0.71 9.81
CA LYS A 13 -8.50 -0.81 8.96
C LYS A 13 -8.25 0.44 8.09
N GLY A 14 -9.30 1.06 7.55
CA GLY A 14 -9.15 2.29 6.79
C GLY A 14 -8.83 3.49 7.68
N GLN A 15 -9.35 3.50 8.91
CA GLN A 15 -9.02 4.49 9.91
C GLN A 15 -7.55 4.39 10.37
N ASP A 16 -7.04 3.16 10.56
CA ASP A 16 -5.63 2.94 10.91
C ASP A 16 -4.70 3.42 9.80
N ILE A 17 -5.02 3.10 8.54
CA ILE A 17 -4.26 3.60 7.40
C ILE A 17 -4.32 5.13 7.38
N PHE A 18 -5.49 5.73 7.53
CA PHE A 18 -5.64 7.19 7.56
C PHE A 18 -4.81 7.86 8.67
N ASN A 19 -4.77 7.27 9.86
CA ASN A 19 -4.08 7.84 11.03
C ASN A 19 -2.55 7.65 10.99
N HIS A 20 -2.07 6.54 10.41
CA HIS A 20 -0.66 6.16 10.45
C HIS A 20 0.08 6.32 9.13
N VAL A 21 -0.63 6.55 8.02
CA VAL A 21 -0.06 6.57 6.67
C VAL A 21 -0.18 7.95 6.04
N SER A 22 0.95 8.44 5.51
CA SER A 22 0.96 9.67 4.73
C SER A 22 0.36 9.48 3.34
N LYS A 23 -0.23 10.54 2.78
CA LYS A 23 -0.77 10.54 1.42
C LYS A 23 0.26 10.07 0.39
N LYS A 24 1.54 10.42 0.61
CA LYS A 24 2.65 9.96 -0.22
C LYS A 24 2.78 8.44 -0.17
N ALA A 25 3.02 7.86 1.01
CA ALA A 25 3.17 6.40 1.17
C ALA A 25 1.97 5.61 0.61
N TRP A 26 0.76 6.15 0.72
CA TRP A 26 -0.42 5.55 0.11
C TRP A 26 -0.36 5.52 -1.43
N GLN A 27 0.08 6.60 -2.07
CA GLN A 27 0.27 6.64 -3.53
C GLN A 27 1.36 5.65 -3.99
N GLU A 28 2.45 5.52 -3.21
CA GLU A 28 3.52 4.56 -3.50
C GLU A 28 3.01 3.12 -3.41
N TRP A 29 2.23 2.82 -2.37
CA TRP A 29 1.57 1.54 -2.21
C TRP A 29 0.63 1.22 -3.39
N MET A 30 -0.16 2.18 -3.87
CA MET A 30 -1.04 1.98 -5.04
C MET A 30 -0.25 1.66 -6.32
N ALA A 31 0.89 2.31 -6.53
CA ALA A 31 1.78 1.98 -7.66
C ALA A 31 2.37 0.57 -7.51
N HIS A 32 2.84 0.25 -6.30
CA HIS A 32 3.41 -1.07 -6.00
C HIS A 32 2.38 -2.20 -6.12
N GLN A 33 1.15 -1.99 -5.64
CA GLN A 33 0.03 -2.91 -5.80
C GLN A 33 -0.23 -3.21 -7.29
N THR A 34 -0.23 -2.18 -8.14
CA THR A 34 -0.43 -2.33 -9.59
C THR A 34 0.68 -3.19 -10.23
N LEU A 35 1.94 -2.96 -9.83
CA LEU A 35 3.08 -3.79 -10.23
C LEU A 35 2.91 -5.25 -9.80
N LEU A 36 2.60 -5.50 -8.52
CA LEU A 36 2.39 -6.86 -8.00
C LEU A 36 1.27 -7.59 -8.74
N ILE A 37 0.17 -6.91 -9.05
CA ILE A 37 -0.94 -7.50 -9.80
C ILE A 37 -0.48 -7.92 -11.20
N ASN A 38 0.29 -7.08 -11.89
CA ASN A 38 0.77 -7.37 -13.22
C ASN A 38 1.84 -8.47 -13.24
N GLU A 39 2.84 -8.38 -12.37
CA GLU A 39 3.95 -9.34 -12.30
C GLU A 39 3.50 -10.74 -11.89
N LYS A 40 2.66 -10.83 -10.84
CA LYS A 40 2.14 -12.11 -10.33
C LYS A 40 0.86 -12.56 -11.03
N ARG A 41 0.39 -11.80 -12.04
CA ARG A 41 -0.86 -12.07 -12.78
C ARG A 41 -2.04 -12.30 -11.83
N LEU A 42 -2.13 -11.48 -10.78
CA LEU A 42 -3.12 -11.67 -9.71
C LEU A 42 -4.54 -11.34 -10.18
N ASN A 43 -5.52 -12.05 -9.65
CA ASN A 43 -6.92 -11.82 -9.95
C ASN A 43 -7.60 -11.10 -8.78
N MET A 44 -8.01 -9.85 -8.97
CA MET A 44 -8.69 -9.03 -7.96
C MET A 44 -10.03 -9.61 -7.48
N MET A 45 -10.61 -10.56 -8.23
CA MET A 45 -11.82 -11.28 -7.82
C MET A 45 -11.52 -12.44 -6.87
N ASP A 46 -10.28 -12.93 -6.84
CA ASP A 46 -9.87 -14.01 -5.95
C ASP A 46 -9.64 -13.49 -4.51
N MET A 47 -10.15 -14.24 -3.54
CA MET A 47 -10.00 -13.91 -2.12
C MET A 47 -8.55 -14.05 -1.66
N GLY A 48 -7.80 -15.01 -2.21
CA GLY A 48 -6.37 -15.19 -1.93
C GLY A 48 -5.55 -13.97 -2.34
N THR A 49 -5.84 -13.40 -3.52
CA THR A 49 -5.24 -12.14 -3.98
C THR A 49 -5.51 -10.99 -3.02
N LYS A 50 -6.76 -10.85 -2.53
CA LYS A 50 -7.11 -9.78 -1.58
C LYS A 50 -6.36 -9.93 -0.25
N VAL A 51 -6.23 -11.15 0.26
CA VAL A 51 -5.46 -11.45 1.48
C VAL A 51 -3.99 -11.14 1.26
N TYR A 52 -3.41 -11.60 0.16
CA TYR A 52 -2.01 -11.33 -0.18
C TYR A 52 -1.71 -9.83 -0.29
N LEU A 53 -2.50 -9.08 -1.06
CA LEU A 53 -2.33 -7.64 -1.21
C LEU A 53 -2.51 -6.91 0.12
N SER A 54 -3.44 -7.37 0.96
CA SER A 54 -3.63 -6.83 2.30
C SER A 54 -2.40 -7.04 3.20
N GLU A 55 -1.79 -8.22 3.17
CA GLU A 55 -0.58 -8.51 3.93
C GLU A 55 0.61 -7.68 3.43
N GLN A 56 0.80 -7.58 2.11
CA GLN A 56 1.85 -6.77 1.51
C GLN A 56 1.66 -5.28 1.84
N MET A 57 0.41 -4.80 1.82
CA MET A 57 0.08 -3.44 2.22
C MET A 57 0.48 -3.17 3.67
N THR A 58 0.09 -4.06 4.60
CA THR A 58 0.42 -3.88 6.02
C THR A 58 1.94 -3.84 6.22
N LYS A 59 2.68 -4.73 5.56
CA LYS A 59 4.16 -4.74 5.61
C LYS A 59 4.76 -3.46 5.01
N PHE A 60 4.21 -2.98 3.90
CA PHE A 60 4.67 -1.75 3.23
C PHE A 60 4.47 -0.51 4.09
N LEU A 61 3.31 -0.44 4.76
CA LEU A 61 2.89 0.72 5.54
C LEU A 61 3.41 0.71 6.98
N SER A 62 3.75 -0.44 7.54
CA SER A 62 4.34 -0.55 8.89
C SER A 62 5.80 -0.09 8.96
N GLY A 63 6.46 0.09 7.81
CA GLY A 63 7.89 0.39 7.75
C GLY A 63 8.78 -0.79 8.17
N GLU A 64 8.22 -1.99 8.32
CA GLU A 64 9.00 -3.23 8.38
C GLU A 64 9.63 -3.53 7.02
N ASN A 65 10.63 -4.43 6.97
CA ASN A 65 11.21 -4.90 5.70
C ASN A 65 10.13 -5.61 4.87
N VAL A 66 9.44 -4.86 4.03
CA VAL A 66 8.71 -5.36 2.86
C VAL A 66 9.71 -5.97 1.90
N ASP A 67 9.30 -6.98 1.15
CA ASP A 67 10.01 -7.36 -0.08
C ASP A 67 10.14 -6.09 -0.94
N GLN A 68 11.32 -5.48 -0.90
CA GLN A 68 11.61 -4.28 -1.67
C GLN A 68 11.59 -4.72 -3.14
N ALA A 69 10.61 -4.22 -3.90
CA ALA A 69 10.82 -4.11 -5.33
C ALA A 69 12.07 -3.22 -5.50
N GLU A 70 13.18 -3.84 -5.89
CA GLU A 70 14.48 -3.21 -6.06
C GLU A 70 14.31 -1.93 -6.89
N GLY A 71 14.40 -0.76 -6.24
CA GLY A 71 14.51 0.52 -6.95
C GLY A 71 13.44 1.57 -6.69
N TYR A 72 12.47 1.37 -5.79
CA TYR A 72 11.56 2.46 -5.45
C TYR A 72 12.19 3.46 -4.45
N VAL A 73 12.77 4.55 -4.98
CA VAL A 73 13.22 5.71 -4.20
C VAL A 73 12.11 6.78 -4.23
N PRO A 74 11.47 7.10 -3.10
CA PRO A 74 10.49 8.17 -3.01
C PRO A 74 11.11 9.50 -3.47
N PRO A 75 10.51 10.26 -4.41
CA PRO A 75 11.04 11.57 -4.77
C PRO A 75 10.99 12.50 -3.55
N ALA A 76 12.14 13.07 -3.16
CA ALA A 76 12.23 14.04 -2.09
C ALA A 76 11.38 15.26 -2.46
N LYS A 77 10.33 15.56 -1.68
CA LYS A 77 9.61 16.82 -1.84
C LYS A 77 10.35 17.88 -1.02
N SER A 78 10.91 18.86 -1.72
CA SER A 78 11.35 20.15 -1.18
C SER A 78 10.20 20.93 -0.55
#